data_AF-A0A1V6KGR0-F1
#
_entry.id   AF-A0A1V6KGR0-F1
#
_cell.length_a   1.000
_cell.length_b   1.000
_cell.length_c   1.000
_cell.angle_alpha   90.00
_cell.angle_beta   90.00
_cell.angle_gamma   90.00
#
_symmetry.space_group_name_H-M   'P 1'
#
loop_
_entity.id
_entity.type
_entity.pdbx_description
1 polymer ?
#
loop_
_entity_poly.entity_id
_entity_poly.type
_entity_poly.pdbx_seq_one_letter_code
_entity_poly.pdbx_strand_id
1 'polypeptide(L)'
;MLSVFDALQETLSGQESFPDKESVNRILSRLEKAVRETRDTLPKLRKAGVVDAGALGMYIFFEGFFRTLAGLDNSYRPVTEIFPGLLTISPAFHETLESGYCVDFVLKADAPAENLAQIAAGQESAVILRDGDLYKIHLHTDDREKIRSRMGALGSVMAWEDDNLALQIRDFMNAPADAALHIMTDAAGSLTRDDAKKRGFTLLNSYLNVGDQSMPETYFHPADLYRAMSAGVKVSTSQASVFERHQCYASALARFEKVLYLCVGSVFTGNYSVALEWKKEHDPENRMMVIDTGAASGRLGVMVLATQSFLVRTKDMNRTIAFARDAVARCEEYVFLDKLQYLAAGGRLSKTSAFFGDMLKMKPVVSPQPDGAKKMGVVRSRADQIKMALDKLAAVLAPDDSALIMLEYSDNIEQVSEFRKQAQKLYPRAEIILQPLSLTSGAHMGPGTWGVAFLRIEEKSVDGG
;
A
#
# COMPACT_ATOMS: atom_id res chain seq x y z
N MET A 1 19.73 -10.28 -10.00
CA MET A 1 19.93 -10.64 -8.57
C MET A 1 21.24 -11.42 -8.35
N LEU A 2 21.42 -12.59 -8.96
CA LEU A 2 22.60 -13.46 -8.74
C LEU A 2 23.94 -12.75 -8.96
N SER A 3 24.05 -11.88 -9.96
CA SER A 3 25.27 -11.08 -10.23
C SER A 3 25.76 -10.26 -9.04
N VAL A 4 24.85 -9.79 -8.17
CA VAL A 4 25.21 -9.05 -6.95
C VAL A 4 25.74 -9.99 -5.88
N PHE A 5 25.19 -11.19 -5.76
CA PHE A 5 25.69 -12.21 -4.85
C PHE A 5 27.07 -12.73 -5.29
N ASP A 6 27.27 -12.95 -6.59
CA ASP A 6 28.57 -13.35 -7.15
C ASP A 6 29.61 -12.26 -6.86
N ALA A 7 29.27 -10.99 -7.12
CA ALA A 7 30.13 -9.85 -6.83
C ALA A 7 30.44 -9.70 -5.32
N LEU A 8 29.46 -10.01 -4.46
CA LEU A 8 29.65 -10.03 -3.02
C LEU A 8 30.61 -11.14 -2.59
N GLN A 9 30.39 -12.37 -3.08
CA GLN A 9 31.25 -13.51 -2.80
C GLN A 9 32.69 -13.25 -3.24
N GLU A 10 32.90 -12.72 -4.45
CA GLU A 10 34.22 -12.33 -4.96
C GLU A 10 34.92 -11.32 -4.02
N THR A 11 34.16 -10.35 -3.50
CA THR A 11 34.74 -9.29 -2.66
C THR A 11 35.04 -9.76 -1.24
N LEU A 12 34.25 -10.69 -0.71
CA LEU A 12 34.44 -11.24 0.64
C LEU A 12 35.46 -12.38 0.67
N SER A 13 35.71 -13.05 -0.46
CA SER A 13 36.68 -14.15 -0.55
C SER A 13 38.08 -13.68 -0.19
N GLY A 14 38.63 -14.19 0.93
CA GLY A 14 39.97 -13.84 1.42
C GLY A 14 40.02 -12.71 2.46
N GLN A 15 38.88 -12.22 2.95
CA GLN A 15 38.86 -11.31 4.11
C GLN A 15 38.80 -12.11 5.43
N GLU A 16 39.81 -11.94 6.28
CA GLU A 16 39.86 -12.57 7.61
C GLU A 16 39.19 -11.71 8.71
N SER A 17 39.01 -10.42 8.48
CA SER A 17 38.43 -9.48 9.43
C SER A 17 37.16 -8.81 8.92
N PHE A 18 36.35 -8.35 9.87
CA PHE A 18 35.09 -7.69 9.63
C PHE A 18 35.29 -6.33 8.93
N PRO A 19 34.40 -5.91 8.01
CA PRO A 19 34.67 -4.76 7.17
C PRO A 19 34.63 -3.45 7.96
N ASP A 20 35.75 -2.73 7.94
CA ASP A 20 35.86 -1.33 8.34
C ASP A 20 35.23 -0.40 7.28
N LYS A 21 35.25 0.91 7.53
CA LYS A 21 34.70 1.92 6.62
C LYS A 21 35.26 1.81 5.19
N GLU A 22 36.55 1.52 5.04
CA GLU A 22 37.20 1.40 3.73
C GLU A 22 36.76 0.13 3.01
N SER A 23 36.72 -1.01 3.72
CA SER A 23 36.25 -2.29 3.20
C SER A 23 34.78 -2.22 2.78
N VAL A 24 33.93 -1.56 3.57
CA VAL A 24 32.51 -1.32 3.20
C VAL A 24 32.42 -0.51 1.91
N ASN A 25 33.17 0.59 1.77
CA ASN A 25 33.14 1.38 0.54
C ASN A 25 33.58 0.58 -0.69
N ARG A 26 34.58 -0.31 -0.54
CA ARG A 26 35.02 -1.21 -1.61
C ARG A 26 33.95 -2.22 -1.98
N ILE A 27 33.32 -2.87 -0.98
CA ILE A 27 32.21 -3.81 -1.19
C ILE A 27 31.09 -3.12 -1.96
N LEU A 28 30.59 -1.99 -1.43
CA LEU A 28 29.47 -1.27 -2.04
C LEU A 28 29.79 -0.78 -3.45
N SER A 29 31.03 -0.36 -3.71
CA SER A 29 31.47 0.03 -5.06
C SER A 29 31.44 -1.15 -6.04
N ARG A 30 31.85 -2.35 -5.61
CA ARG A 30 31.79 -3.57 -6.43
C ARG A 30 30.36 -4.02 -6.69
N LEU A 31 29.49 -3.96 -5.68
CA LEU A 31 28.07 -4.27 -5.82
C LEU A 31 27.35 -3.27 -6.73
N GLU A 32 27.63 -1.97 -6.58
CA GLU A 32 27.08 -0.92 -7.44
C GLU A 32 27.45 -1.19 -8.91
N LYS A 33 28.73 -1.54 -9.17
CA LYS A 33 29.20 -1.92 -10.50
C LYS A 33 28.44 -3.14 -11.05
N ALA A 34 28.26 -4.18 -10.24
CA ALA A 34 27.53 -5.38 -10.64
C ALA A 34 26.07 -5.08 -11.01
N VAL A 35 25.41 -4.16 -10.29
CA VAL A 35 24.07 -3.69 -10.67
C VAL A 35 24.10 -2.97 -12.01
N ARG A 36 25.05 -2.05 -12.25
CA ARG A 36 25.16 -1.34 -13.54
C ARG A 36 25.36 -2.29 -14.72
N GLU A 37 26.20 -3.30 -14.54
CA GLU A 37 26.50 -4.31 -15.56
C GLU A 37 25.25 -5.12 -15.96
N THR A 38 24.26 -5.27 -15.08
CA THR A 38 23.03 -6.02 -15.39
C THR A 38 22.26 -5.48 -16.59
N ARG A 39 22.31 -4.17 -16.86
CA ARG A 39 21.70 -3.55 -18.05
C ARG A 39 22.16 -4.26 -19.32
N ASP A 40 23.42 -4.64 -19.38
CA ASP A 40 24.05 -5.19 -20.57
C ASP A 40 24.04 -6.73 -20.62
N THR A 41 23.59 -7.40 -19.55
CA THR A 41 23.50 -8.87 -19.46
C THR A 41 22.31 -9.46 -20.23
N LEU A 42 21.19 -8.75 -20.30
CA LEU A 42 19.99 -9.20 -21.00
C LEU A 42 19.61 -8.20 -22.12
N PRO A 43 19.34 -8.68 -23.36
CA PRO A 43 18.93 -7.81 -24.46
C PRO A 43 17.71 -6.94 -24.13
N LYS A 44 16.79 -7.46 -23.31
CA LYS A 44 15.59 -6.76 -22.85
C LYS A 44 15.92 -5.55 -21.98
N LEU A 45 16.78 -5.72 -20.97
CA LEU A 45 17.25 -4.63 -20.11
C LEU A 45 18.03 -3.58 -20.89
N ARG A 46 18.89 -4.02 -21.84
CA ARG A 46 19.63 -3.10 -22.71
C ARG A 46 18.69 -2.25 -23.58
N LYS A 47 17.65 -2.86 -24.17
CA LYS A 47 16.62 -2.13 -24.94
C LYS A 47 15.81 -1.18 -24.06
N ALA A 48 15.48 -1.60 -22.84
CA ALA A 48 14.76 -0.78 -21.87
C ALA A 48 15.63 0.35 -21.29
N GLY A 49 16.96 0.24 -21.36
CA GLY A 49 17.89 1.22 -20.81
C GLY A 49 18.04 1.18 -19.29
N VAL A 50 17.56 0.12 -18.63
CA VAL A 50 17.49 0.03 -17.16
C VAL A 50 18.33 -1.13 -16.59
N VAL A 51 18.64 -1.04 -15.30
CA VAL A 51 19.24 -2.14 -14.54
C VAL A 51 18.20 -3.16 -14.07
N ASP A 52 18.66 -4.36 -13.72
CA ASP A 52 17.82 -5.42 -13.15
C ASP A 52 17.26 -5.00 -11.78
N ALA A 53 15.94 -4.95 -11.64
CA ALA A 53 15.28 -4.53 -10.40
C ALA A 53 15.60 -5.46 -9.21
N GLY A 54 15.78 -6.77 -9.46
CA GLY A 54 16.17 -7.74 -8.43
C GLY A 54 17.59 -7.53 -7.91
N ALA A 55 18.55 -7.26 -8.82
CA ALA A 55 19.91 -6.88 -8.47
C ALA A 55 19.94 -5.56 -7.70
N LEU A 56 19.20 -4.56 -8.16
CA LEU A 56 19.07 -3.28 -7.50
C LEU A 56 18.52 -3.43 -6.07
N GLY A 57 17.47 -4.24 -5.88
CA GLY A 57 16.91 -4.54 -4.56
C GLY A 57 17.93 -5.14 -3.60
N MET A 58 18.74 -6.10 -4.06
CA MET A 58 19.82 -6.67 -3.25
C MET A 58 20.91 -5.67 -2.91
N TYR A 59 21.29 -4.80 -3.86
CA TYR A 59 22.22 -3.71 -3.58
C TYR A 59 21.71 -2.78 -2.48
N ILE A 60 20.45 -2.36 -2.56
CA ILE A 60 19.83 -1.48 -1.53
C ILE A 60 19.89 -2.15 -0.16
N PHE A 61 19.56 -3.45 -0.10
CA PHE A 61 19.67 -4.23 1.13
C PHE A 61 21.12 -4.26 1.67
N PHE A 62 22.10 -4.60 0.82
CA PHE A 62 23.50 -4.68 1.22
C PHE A 62 24.10 -3.31 1.59
N GLU A 63 23.70 -2.24 0.91
CA GLU A 63 24.10 -0.88 1.27
C GLU A 63 23.68 -0.54 2.70
N GLY A 64 22.41 -0.75 3.03
CA GLY A 64 21.92 -0.56 4.39
C GLY A 64 22.68 -1.43 5.39
N PHE A 65 22.77 -2.74 5.11
CA PHE A 65 23.44 -3.72 5.97
C PHE A 65 24.89 -3.32 6.28
N PHE A 66 25.73 -3.13 5.26
CA PHE A 66 27.16 -2.84 5.47
C PHE A 66 27.41 -1.45 6.05
N ARG A 67 26.62 -0.43 5.69
CA ARG A 67 26.77 0.90 6.30
C ARG A 67 26.44 0.87 7.79
N THR A 68 25.34 0.23 8.19
CA THR A 68 24.99 0.08 9.61
C THR A 68 26.08 -0.68 10.36
N LEU A 69 26.60 -1.74 9.74
CA LEU A 69 27.66 -2.57 10.32
C LEU A 69 28.94 -1.80 10.61
N ALA A 70 29.29 -0.83 9.75
CA ALA A 70 30.44 0.05 9.92
C ALA A 70 30.14 1.34 10.73
N GLY A 71 28.95 1.47 11.34
CA GLY A 71 28.56 2.66 12.10
C GLY A 71 28.39 3.91 11.22
N LEU A 72 27.99 3.74 9.96
CA LEU A 72 27.74 4.81 8.97
C LEU A 72 26.24 5.06 8.79
N ASP A 73 25.51 5.13 9.91
CA ASP A 73 24.05 5.22 10.03
C ASP A 73 23.43 6.52 9.50
N ASN A 74 24.24 7.51 9.09
CA ASN A 74 23.78 8.84 8.70
C ASN A 74 24.20 9.29 7.28
N SER A 75 24.74 8.39 6.45
CA SER A 75 25.05 8.71 5.04
C SER A 75 24.24 7.84 4.11
N TYR A 76 23.23 8.42 3.47
CA TYR A 76 22.38 7.75 2.50
C TYR A 76 22.46 8.47 1.16
N ARG A 77 22.54 7.71 0.08
CA ARG A 77 22.47 8.24 -1.28
C ARG A 77 21.15 7.76 -1.89
N PRO A 78 20.28 8.65 -2.38
CA PRO A 78 19.09 8.24 -3.11
C PRO A 78 19.47 7.30 -4.26
N VAL A 79 18.69 6.23 -4.44
CA VAL A 79 18.96 5.23 -5.49
C VAL A 79 19.01 5.87 -6.89
N THR A 80 18.22 6.93 -7.09
CA THR A 80 18.20 7.75 -8.32
C THR A 80 19.50 8.52 -8.56
N GLU A 81 20.24 8.88 -7.52
CA GLU A 81 21.57 9.49 -7.64
C GLU A 81 22.67 8.45 -7.84
N ILE A 82 22.49 7.26 -7.27
CA ILE A 82 23.42 6.15 -7.46
C ILE A 82 23.32 5.64 -8.89
N PHE A 83 22.12 5.47 -9.44
CA PHE A 83 21.89 4.90 -10.77
C PHE A 83 21.23 5.90 -11.74
N PRO A 84 21.88 7.05 -12.04
CA PRO A 84 21.29 8.09 -12.85
C PRO A 84 21.02 7.60 -14.27
N GLY A 85 19.80 7.84 -14.77
CA GLY A 85 19.38 7.44 -16.11
C GLY A 85 19.23 5.92 -16.32
N LEU A 86 19.38 5.11 -15.27
CA LEU A 86 19.30 3.64 -15.33
C LEU A 86 18.05 3.06 -14.67
N LEU A 87 17.16 3.93 -14.17
CA LEU A 87 15.93 3.56 -13.47
C LEU A 87 14.66 4.01 -14.21
N THR A 88 14.83 4.69 -15.34
CA THR A 88 13.75 5.17 -16.20
C THR A 88 13.76 4.37 -17.48
N ILE A 89 12.63 3.75 -17.80
CA ILE A 89 12.50 2.95 -19.01
C ILE A 89 12.50 3.87 -20.22
N SER A 90 13.29 3.49 -21.23
CA SER A 90 13.35 4.17 -22.51
C SER A 90 11.95 4.28 -23.13
N PRO A 91 11.50 5.46 -23.58
CA PRO A 91 10.22 5.61 -24.28
C PRO A 91 10.10 4.77 -25.57
N ALA A 92 11.24 4.34 -26.13
CA ALA A 92 11.28 3.46 -27.29
C ALA A 92 11.04 1.97 -26.93
N PHE A 93 11.11 1.62 -25.64
CA PHE A 93 10.91 0.26 -25.20
C PHE A 93 9.42 -0.11 -25.27
N HIS A 94 9.14 -1.20 -25.96
CA HIS A 94 7.81 -1.78 -26.01
C HIS A 94 7.93 -3.23 -25.58
N GLU A 95 7.13 -3.58 -24.57
CA GLU A 95 7.07 -4.94 -24.06
C GLU A 95 6.21 -5.82 -24.97
N THR A 96 6.64 -7.06 -25.20
CA THR A 96 5.78 -8.07 -25.81
C THR A 96 4.85 -8.63 -24.74
N LEU A 97 3.55 -8.70 -25.03
CA LEU A 97 2.57 -9.29 -24.12
C LEU A 97 2.97 -10.72 -23.74
N GLU A 98 3.38 -10.92 -22.49
CA GLU A 98 3.40 -12.23 -21.86
C GLU A 98 1.98 -12.50 -21.32
N SER A 99 1.42 -13.65 -21.69
CA SER A 99 0.14 -14.13 -21.18
C SER A 99 0.32 -15.00 -19.93
N GLY A 100 -0.74 -15.12 -19.13
CA GLY A 100 -0.77 -16.01 -17.97
C GLY A 100 -0.39 -15.33 -16.65
N TYR A 101 0.01 -16.17 -15.70
CA TYR A 101 0.24 -15.86 -14.30
C TYR A 101 1.64 -16.33 -13.88
N CYS A 102 2.36 -15.50 -13.16
CA CYS A 102 3.49 -15.93 -12.34
C CYS A 102 2.94 -16.45 -11.02
N VAL A 103 3.31 -17.67 -10.62
CA VAL A 103 2.81 -18.30 -9.40
C VAL A 103 3.99 -18.76 -8.56
N ASP A 104 4.04 -18.26 -7.33
CA ASP A 104 5.05 -18.57 -6.31
C ASP A 104 4.39 -19.25 -5.11
N PHE A 105 4.85 -20.43 -4.73
CA PHE A 105 4.28 -21.13 -3.60
C PHE A 105 5.28 -22.04 -2.87
N VAL A 106 4.96 -22.31 -1.61
CA VAL A 106 5.67 -23.30 -0.79
C VAL A 106 4.75 -24.48 -0.55
N LEU A 107 5.17 -25.65 -1.01
CA LEU A 107 4.49 -26.93 -0.81
C LEU A 107 5.24 -27.76 0.21
N LYS A 108 4.53 -28.23 1.24
CA LYS A 108 5.02 -29.29 2.13
C LYS A 108 4.49 -30.63 1.65
N ALA A 109 5.36 -31.52 1.19
CA ALA A 109 4.99 -32.82 0.65
C ALA A 109 6.08 -33.87 0.90
N ASP A 110 5.67 -35.09 1.21
CA ASP A 110 6.56 -36.28 1.28
C ASP A 110 6.83 -36.89 -0.11
N ALA A 111 6.55 -36.15 -1.19
CA ALA A 111 6.63 -36.65 -2.55
C ALA A 111 8.07 -36.65 -3.11
N PRO A 112 8.46 -37.62 -3.95
CA PRO A 112 9.72 -37.55 -4.70
C PRO A 112 9.74 -36.32 -5.62
N ALA A 113 10.89 -35.65 -5.75
CA ALA A 113 11.05 -34.45 -6.58
C ALA A 113 10.64 -34.65 -8.06
N GLU A 114 10.66 -35.89 -8.54
CA GLU A 114 10.27 -36.29 -9.91
C GLU A 114 8.79 -36.03 -10.22
N ASN A 115 7.88 -36.17 -9.25
CA ASN A 115 6.46 -35.88 -9.44
C ASN A 115 6.20 -34.37 -9.58
N LEU A 116 7.02 -33.55 -8.92
CA LEU A 116 6.92 -32.09 -8.99
C LEU A 116 7.57 -31.54 -10.27
N ALA A 117 8.66 -32.16 -10.72
CA ALA A 117 9.29 -31.86 -12.01
C ALA A 117 8.33 -32.09 -13.19
N GLN A 118 7.45 -33.10 -13.13
CA GLN A 118 6.44 -33.35 -14.18
C GLN A 118 5.38 -32.24 -14.29
N ILE A 119 5.07 -31.55 -13.19
CA ILE A 119 4.09 -30.44 -13.19
C ILE A 119 4.74 -29.18 -13.74
N ALA A 120 6.00 -28.94 -13.39
CA ALA A 120 6.83 -27.88 -13.95
C ALA A 120 7.12 -28.09 -15.45
N ALA A 121 7.28 -29.34 -15.91
CA ALA A 121 7.61 -29.65 -17.30
C ALA A 121 6.56 -29.22 -18.34
N GLY A 122 5.32 -28.94 -17.90
CA GLY A 122 4.25 -28.44 -18.76
C GLY A 122 4.08 -26.92 -18.76
N GLN A 123 4.99 -26.16 -18.12
CA GLN A 123 4.91 -24.71 -17.93
C GLN A 123 6.05 -23.99 -18.65
N GLU A 124 5.87 -22.72 -19.01
CA GLU A 124 6.81 -21.97 -19.85
C GLU A 124 8.13 -21.61 -19.15
N SER A 125 8.09 -21.46 -17.81
CA SER A 125 9.26 -21.22 -16.96
C SER A 125 8.94 -21.77 -15.58
N ALA A 126 9.77 -22.68 -15.06
CA ALA A 126 9.56 -23.25 -13.74
C ALA A 126 10.88 -23.44 -12.99
N VAL A 127 10.93 -22.95 -11.75
CA VAL A 127 12.06 -23.10 -10.83
C VAL A 127 11.55 -23.83 -9.58
N ILE A 128 12.21 -24.92 -9.21
CA ILE A 128 11.90 -25.69 -8.01
C ILE A 128 13.14 -25.74 -7.13
N LEU A 129 13.00 -25.26 -5.90
CA LEU A 129 13.99 -25.39 -4.83
C LEU A 129 13.44 -26.34 -3.77
N ARG A 130 14.28 -27.27 -3.30
CA ARG A 130 13.91 -28.24 -2.28
C ARG A 130 14.77 -28.06 -1.03
N ASP A 131 14.12 -28.07 0.12
CA ASP A 131 14.77 -28.19 1.43
C ASP A 131 13.97 -29.16 2.31
N GLY A 132 14.48 -30.36 2.55
CA GLY A 132 13.76 -31.43 3.25
C GLY A 132 12.47 -31.86 2.54
N ASP A 133 11.33 -31.70 3.24
CA ASP A 133 9.96 -31.95 2.79
C ASP A 133 9.26 -30.68 2.25
N LEU A 134 9.99 -29.56 2.14
CA LEU A 134 9.51 -28.31 1.60
C LEU A 134 10.03 -28.07 0.18
N TYR A 135 9.13 -27.60 -0.66
CA TYR A 135 9.40 -27.22 -2.04
C TYR A 135 8.96 -25.78 -2.27
N LYS A 136 9.89 -24.91 -2.62
CA LYS A 136 9.57 -23.57 -3.13
C LYS A 136 9.54 -23.63 -4.65
N ILE A 137 8.39 -23.29 -5.22
CA ILE A 137 8.13 -23.42 -6.66
C ILE A 137 7.71 -22.06 -7.20
N HIS A 138 8.40 -21.62 -8.25
CA HIS A 138 8.01 -20.50 -9.11
C HIS A 138 7.64 -21.09 -10.47
N LEU A 139 6.47 -20.77 -11.03
CA LEU A 139 6.14 -21.14 -12.41
C LEU A 139 5.28 -20.11 -13.13
N HIS A 140 5.33 -20.11 -14.46
CA HIS A 140 4.43 -19.32 -15.31
C HIS A 140 3.32 -20.22 -15.89
N THR A 141 2.05 -19.86 -15.70
CA THR A 141 0.90 -20.67 -16.12
C THR A 141 -0.28 -19.84 -16.56
N ASP A 142 -1.05 -20.30 -17.54
CA ASP A 142 -2.33 -19.66 -17.90
C ASP A 142 -3.46 -20.00 -16.92
N ASP A 143 -3.32 -21.06 -16.12
CA ASP A 143 -4.39 -21.60 -15.28
C ASP A 143 -3.90 -21.88 -13.84
N ARG A 144 -3.85 -20.82 -13.04
CA ARG A 144 -3.42 -20.86 -11.64
C ARG A 144 -4.27 -21.78 -10.77
N GLU A 145 -5.58 -21.89 -11.04
CA GLU A 145 -6.51 -22.69 -10.24
C GLU A 145 -6.25 -24.19 -10.46
N LYS A 146 -5.96 -24.57 -11.70
CA LYS A 146 -5.54 -25.93 -12.02
C LYS A 146 -4.21 -26.30 -11.37
N ILE A 147 -3.24 -25.39 -11.32
CA ILE A 147 -1.99 -25.62 -10.58
C ILE A 147 -2.28 -25.78 -9.09
N ARG A 148 -3.06 -24.88 -8.50
CA ARG A 148 -3.39 -24.93 -7.08
C ARG A 148 -4.08 -26.23 -6.69
N SER A 149 -5.05 -26.68 -7.49
CA SER A 149 -5.76 -27.95 -7.30
C SER A 149 -4.84 -29.16 -7.38
N ARG A 150 -3.97 -29.22 -8.41
CA ARG A 150 -2.98 -30.30 -8.56
C ARG A 150 -1.98 -30.34 -7.40
N MET A 151 -1.52 -29.20 -6.93
CA MET A 151 -0.57 -29.12 -5.82
C MET A 151 -1.22 -29.50 -4.48
N GLY A 152 -2.47 -29.10 -4.26
CA GLY A 152 -3.24 -29.53 -3.08
C GLY A 152 -3.47 -31.05 -3.02
N ALA A 153 -3.44 -31.75 -4.16
CA ALA A 153 -3.50 -33.21 -4.20
C ALA A 153 -2.17 -33.89 -3.81
N LEU A 154 -1.05 -33.16 -3.82
CA LEU A 154 0.30 -33.69 -3.58
C LEU A 154 0.84 -33.38 -2.19
N GLY A 155 0.28 -32.36 -1.52
CA GLY A 155 0.72 -31.96 -0.20
C GLY A 155 -0.01 -30.72 0.31
N SER A 156 0.50 -30.18 1.41
CA SER A 156 -0.05 -28.97 2.02
C SER A 156 0.63 -27.73 1.45
N VAL A 157 -0.14 -26.89 0.75
CA VAL A 157 0.35 -25.57 0.30
C VAL A 157 0.42 -24.65 1.52
N MET A 158 1.64 -24.26 1.91
CA MET A 158 1.89 -23.42 3.09
C MET A 158 1.82 -21.92 2.79
N ALA A 159 2.26 -21.54 1.60
CA ALA A 159 2.22 -20.16 1.12
C ALA A 159 1.91 -20.17 -0.38
N TRP A 160 1.15 -19.20 -0.85
CA TRP A 160 0.79 -19.05 -2.26
C TRP A 160 0.66 -17.58 -2.61
N GLU A 161 1.30 -17.18 -3.69
CA GLU A 161 1.27 -15.85 -4.28
C GLU A 161 1.15 -16.03 -5.80
N ASP A 162 0.27 -15.25 -6.44
CA ASP A 162 0.17 -15.24 -7.89
C ASP A 162 -0.07 -13.85 -8.45
N ASP A 163 0.59 -13.58 -9.57
CA ASP A 163 0.64 -12.30 -10.26
C ASP A 163 0.20 -12.48 -11.71
N ASN A 164 -0.81 -11.72 -12.15
CA ASN A 164 -1.22 -11.74 -13.55
C ASN A 164 -0.26 -10.91 -14.41
N LEU A 165 0.59 -11.59 -15.18
CA LEU A 165 1.65 -10.98 -15.99
C LEU A 165 1.07 -10.01 -17.03
N ALA A 166 0.00 -10.41 -17.73
CA ALA A 166 -0.63 -9.58 -18.75
C ALA A 166 -1.19 -8.28 -18.17
N LEU A 167 -1.83 -8.34 -17.00
CA LEU A 167 -2.30 -7.16 -16.28
C LEU A 167 -1.13 -6.30 -15.81
N GLN A 168 -0.04 -6.89 -15.30
CA GLN A 168 1.14 -6.13 -14.90
C GLN A 168 1.76 -5.37 -16.08
N ILE A 169 1.92 -6.01 -17.24
CA ILE A 169 2.45 -5.38 -18.46
C ILE A 169 1.49 -4.28 -18.94
N ARG A 170 0.18 -4.55 -18.99
CA ARG A 170 -0.81 -3.57 -19.43
C ARG A 170 -0.84 -2.34 -18.51
N ASP A 171 -0.85 -2.55 -17.21
CA ASP A 171 -0.85 -1.47 -16.23
C ASP A 171 0.46 -0.67 -16.30
N PHE A 172 1.60 -1.34 -16.53
CA PHE A 172 2.88 -0.71 -16.78
C PHE A 172 2.85 0.19 -18.04
N MET A 173 2.34 -0.32 -19.17
CA MET A 173 2.25 0.43 -20.43
C MET A 173 1.25 1.60 -20.37
N ASN A 174 0.24 1.51 -19.50
CA ASN A 174 -0.78 2.54 -19.33
C ASN A 174 -0.46 3.55 -18.21
N ALA A 175 0.65 3.37 -17.49
CA ALA A 175 1.04 4.29 -16.43
C ALA A 175 1.35 5.67 -17.04
N PRO A 176 0.74 6.77 -16.54
CA PRO A 176 0.96 8.08 -17.11
C PRO A 176 2.43 8.52 -16.93
N ALA A 177 3.16 8.60 -18.05
CA ALA A 177 4.59 8.92 -18.06
C ALA A 177 4.89 10.41 -17.83
N ASP A 178 3.90 11.30 -17.99
CA ASP A 178 4.10 12.76 -18.11
C ASP A 178 3.24 13.60 -17.14
N ALA A 179 2.86 13.06 -15.96
CA ALA A 179 2.06 13.84 -15.01
C ALA A 179 2.93 14.87 -14.26
N ALA A 180 2.71 16.17 -14.53
CA ALA A 180 3.40 17.26 -13.82
C ALA A 180 3.12 17.27 -12.30
N LEU A 181 1.93 16.81 -11.88
CA LEU A 181 1.56 16.61 -10.48
C LEU A 181 1.42 15.12 -10.17
N HIS A 182 2.02 14.66 -9.07
CA HIS A 182 1.85 13.31 -8.57
C HIS A 182 1.22 13.29 -7.18
N ILE A 183 0.25 12.38 -6.96
CA ILE A 183 -0.42 12.26 -5.66
C ILE A 183 0.27 11.19 -4.81
N MET A 184 0.43 11.50 -3.53
CA MET A 184 0.91 10.57 -2.52
C MET A 184 -0.06 10.54 -1.34
N THR A 185 -0.12 9.42 -0.63
CA THR A 185 -0.90 9.27 0.61
C THR A 185 -0.38 8.11 1.45
N ASP A 186 -1.00 7.86 2.60
CA ASP A 186 -0.68 6.77 3.52
C ASP A 186 -1.67 5.60 3.38
N ALA A 187 -1.18 4.37 3.59
CA ALA A 187 -1.99 3.14 3.59
C ALA A 187 -3.16 3.15 4.60
N ALA A 188 -3.04 3.96 5.66
CA ALA A 188 -4.05 4.05 6.70
C ALA A 188 -5.37 4.69 6.23
N GLY A 189 -5.48 5.07 4.95
CA GLY A 189 -6.69 5.53 4.27
C GLY A 189 -7.57 4.45 3.64
N SER A 190 -7.37 3.17 3.98
CA SER A 190 -8.12 2.03 3.42
C SER A 190 -7.93 1.91 1.90
N LEU A 191 -6.72 2.23 1.44
CA LEU A 191 -6.29 2.12 0.05
C LEU A 191 -5.32 0.95 -0.08
N THR A 192 -5.49 0.18 -1.14
CA THR A 192 -4.65 -0.98 -1.42
C THR A 192 -3.47 -0.61 -2.33
N ARG A 193 -2.45 -1.48 -2.37
CA ARG A 193 -1.37 -1.37 -3.37
C ARG A 193 -1.91 -1.45 -4.80
N ASP A 194 -2.97 -2.22 -4.99
CA ASP A 194 -3.71 -2.33 -6.24
C ASP A 194 -4.35 -1.00 -6.65
N ASP A 195 -4.98 -0.27 -5.71
CA ASP A 195 -5.55 1.05 -5.99
C ASP A 195 -4.47 2.04 -6.41
N ALA A 196 -3.36 2.06 -5.67
CA ALA A 196 -2.21 2.92 -5.94
C ALA A 196 -1.63 2.65 -7.34
N LYS A 197 -1.43 1.38 -7.69
CA LYS A 197 -0.93 0.95 -8.99
C LYS A 197 -1.90 1.31 -10.12
N LYS A 198 -3.17 0.92 -10.01
CA LYS A 198 -4.18 1.10 -11.07
C LYS A 198 -4.47 2.57 -11.35
N ARG A 199 -4.42 3.43 -10.33
CA ARG A 199 -4.82 4.84 -10.45
C ARG A 199 -3.62 5.80 -10.51
N GLY A 200 -2.40 5.33 -10.27
CA GLY A 200 -1.17 6.10 -10.45
C GLY A 200 -0.87 7.10 -9.33
N PHE A 201 -0.99 6.68 -8.07
CA PHE A 201 -0.54 7.45 -6.90
C PHE A 201 0.44 6.63 -6.04
N THR A 202 1.27 7.28 -5.22
CA THR A 202 2.16 6.56 -4.29
C THR A 202 1.47 6.34 -2.95
N LEU A 203 1.59 5.12 -2.41
CA LEU A 203 1.11 4.74 -1.10
C LEU A 203 2.28 4.53 -0.14
N LEU A 204 2.36 5.32 0.92
CA LEU A 204 3.29 5.11 2.02
C LEU A 204 2.76 4.02 2.94
N ASN A 205 3.65 3.14 3.39
CA ASN A 205 3.27 2.08 4.30
C ASN A 205 2.93 2.63 5.70
N SER A 206 1.91 2.04 6.31
CA SER A 206 1.73 2.05 7.76
C SER A 206 1.91 0.62 8.26
N TYR A 207 2.50 0.45 9.45
CA TYR A 207 2.93 -0.86 9.95
C TYR A 207 1.99 -1.36 11.05
N LEU A 208 1.73 -2.67 10.99
CA LEU A 208 1.09 -3.44 12.05
C LEU A 208 2.17 -4.19 12.82
N ASN A 209 2.06 -4.14 14.15
CA ASN A 209 2.85 -4.95 15.06
C ASN A 209 1.91 -5.92 15.76
N VAL A 210 2.00 -7.21 15.44
CA VAL A 210 1.14 -8.28 15.96
C VAL A 210 2.02 -9.32 16.64
N GLY A 211 1.98 -9.37 17.97
CA GLY A 211 2.95 -10.15 18.74
C GLY A 211 4.38 -9.68 18.45
N ASP A 212 5.21 -10.58 17.93
CA ASP A 212 6.62 -10.32 17.57
C ASP A 212 6.81 -9.98 16.08
N GLN A 213 5.73 -9.94 15.30
CA GLN A 213 5.78 -9.62 13.87
C GLN A 213 5.50 -8.15 13.63
N SER A 214 6.28 -7.53 12.73
CA SER A 214 6.05 -6.18 12.21
C SER A 214 6.09 -6.20 10.69
N MET A 215 5.03 -5.73 10.04
CA MET A 215 4.97 -5.62 8.58
C MET A 215 4.04 -4.50 8.13
N PRO A 216 4.18 -3.98 6.90
CA PRO A 216 3.22 -3.04 6.36
C PRO A 216 1.82 -3.65 6.30
N GLU A 217 0.81 -2.83 6.59
CA GLU A 217 -0.58 -3.29 6.62
C GLU A 217 -1.07 -3.82 5.27
N THR A 218 -0.50 -3.32 4.18
CA THR A 218 -0.83 -3.73 2.81
C THR A 218 -0.32 -5.13 2.45
N TYR A 219 0.56 -5.71 3.25
CA TYR A 219 1.00 -7.11 3.14
C TYR A 219 0.40 -8.01 4.23
N PHE A 220 -0.39 -7.43 5.13
CA PHE A 220 -1.00 -8.18 6.22
C PHE A 220 -2.39 -8.68 5.79
N HIS A 221 -2.69 -9.95 5.98
CA HIS A 221 -4.01 -10.49 5.64
C HIS A 221 -5.06 -10.07 6.69
N PRO A 222 -6.18 -9.41 6.31
CA PRO A 222 -7.15 -8.87 7.27
C PRO A 222 -7.67 -9.89 8.29
N ALA A 223 -7.95 -11.12 7.86
CA ALA A 223 -8.48 -12.16 8.74
C ALA A 223 -7.51 -12.57 9.86
N ASP A 224 -6.20 -12.44 9.63
CA ASP A 224 -5.20 -12.82 10.62
C ASP A 224 -5.11 -11.76 11.73
N LEU A 225 -5.35 -10.49 11.39
CA LEU A 225 -5.38 -9.41 12.37
C LEU A 225 -6.54 -9.62 13.33
N TYR A 226 -7.76 -9.78 12.80
CA TYR A 226 -8.95 -9.91 13.63
C TYR A 226 -8.96 -11.21 14.45
N ARG A 227 -8.37 -12.29 13.91
CA ARG A 227 -8.13 -13.53 14.67
C ARG A 227 -7.16 -13.31 15.83
N ALA A 228 -6.03 -12.65 15.59
CA ALA A 228 -5.05 -12.32 16.62
C ALA A 228 -5.66 -11.42 17.71
N MET A 229 -6.40 -10.39 17.33
CA MET A 229 -7.10 -9.50 18.26
C MET A 229 -8.15 -10.25 19.09
N SER A 230 -8.90 -11.17 18.48
CA SER A 230 -9.89 -11.98 19.18
C SER A 230 -9.26 -12.98 20.16
N ALA A 231 -8.06 -13.46 19.84
CA ALA A 231 -7.25 -14.30 20.72
C ALA A 231 -6.53 -13.52 21.83
N GLY A 232 -6.67 -12.19 21.88
CA GLY A 232 -6.02 -11.35 22.88
C GLY A 232 -4.52 -11.12 22.63
N VAL A 233 -4.03 -11.40 21.42
CA VAL A 233 -2.65 -11.08 21.03
C VAL A 233 -2.48 -9.56 21.04
N LYS A 234 -1.33 -9.10 21.55
CA LYS A 234 -1.00 -7.68 21.56
C LYS A 234 -0.86 -7.18 20.13
N VAL A 235 -1.65 -6.16 19.79
CA VAL A 235 -1.59 -5.46 18.50
C VAL A 235 -1.27 -3.98 18.75
N SER A 236 -0.36 -3.44 17.97
CA SER A 236 -0.10 -2.00 17.90
C SER A 236 0.23 -1.58 16.48
N THR A 237 0.41 -0.28 16.26
CA THR A 237 0.72 0.28 14.94
C THR A 237 1.95 1.17 15.03
N SER A 238 2.71 1.25 13.96
CA SER A 238 3.85 2.17 13.84
C SER A 238 3.87 2.84 12.47
N GLN A 239 4.56 3.98 12.39
CA GLN A 239 4.84 4.63 11.13
C GLN A 239 5.89 3.83 10.35
N ALA A 240 5.97 4.05 9.04
CA ALA A 240 7.16 3.69 8.27
C ALA A 240 8.45 4.25 8.92
N SER A 241 9.60 3.68 8.60
CA SER A 241 10.88 4.21 9.10
C SER A 241 11.19 5.59 8.51
N VAL A 242 12.08 6.35 9.14
CA VAL A 242 12.59 7.62 8.59
C VAL A 242 13.23 7.38 7.22
N PHE A 243 14.01 6.31 7.09
CA PHE A 243 14.66 5.93 5.84
C PHE A 243 13.66 5.64 4.72
N GLU A 244 12.65 4.81 5.00
CA GLU A 244 11.63 4.45 4.01
C GLU A 244 10.85 5.68 3.51
N ARG A 245 10.47 6.58 4.44
CA ARG A 245 9.83 7.85 4.07
C ARG A 245 10.73 8.73 3.21
N HIS A 246 12.00 8.90 3.60
CA HIS A 246 12.98 9.67 2.83
C HIS A 246 13.08 9.13 1.39
N GLN A 247 13.23 7.81 1.23
CA GLN A 247 13.30 7.19 -0.10
C GLN A 247 12.01 7.39 -0.90
N CYS A 248 10.85 7.29 -0.26
CA CYS A 248 9.56 7.51 -0.90
C CYS A 248 9.42 8.95 -1.42
N TYR A 249 9.74 9.95 -0.58
CA TYR A 249 9.67 11.37 -0.95
C TYR A 249 10.69 11.74 -2.02
N ALA A 250 11.95 11.32 -1.84
CA ALA A 250 13.03 11.57 -2.80
C ALA A 250 12.71 10.93 -4.17
N SER A 251 12.24 9.68 -4.17
CA SER A 251 11.86 8.99 -5.41
C SER A 251 10.73 9.70 -6.14
N ALA A 252 9.71 10.16 -5.43
CA ALA A 252 8.61 10.92 -6.03
C ALA A 252 9.11 12.25 -6.63
N LEU A 253 9.90 13.00 -5.88
CA LEU A 253 10.45 14.29 -6.35
C LEU A 253 11.50 14.16 -7.46
N ALA A 254 12.14 12.99 -7.61
CA ALA A 254 13.04 12.71 -8.73
C ALA A 254 12.27 12.40 -10.03
N ARG A 255 11.00 11.98 -9.93
CA ARG A 255 10.18 11.53 -11.06
C ARG A 255 9.16 12.57 -11.52
N PHE A 256 8.72 13.43 -10.61
CA PHE A 256 7.61 14.34 -10.85
C PHE A 256 8.00 15.78 -10.52
N GLU A 257 7.46 16.72 -11.29
CA GLU A 257 7.72 18.15 -11.13
C GLU A 257 7.18 18.64 -9.78
N LYS A 258 5.93 18.31 -9.47
CA LYS A 258 5.29 18.57 -8.17
C LYS A 258 4.68 17.32 -7.59
N VAL A 259 4.66 17.26 -6.27
CA VAL A 259 4.05 16.17 -5.49
C VAL A 259 2.99 16.77 -4.58
N LEU A 260 1.78 16.20 -4.53
CA LEU A 260 0.75 16.50 -3.56
C LEU A 260 0.58 15.31 -2.61
N TYR A 261 1.02 15.49 -1.37
CA TYR A 261 0.90 14.49 -0.31
C TYR A 261 -0.31 14.80 0.57
N LEU A 262 -1.35 13.96 0.45
CA LEU A 262 -2.51 13.93 1.33
C LEU A 262 -2.21 12.95 2.47
N CYS A 263 -1.67 13.45 3.59
CA CYS A 263 -1.25 12.57 4.68
C CYS A 263 -2.37 12.34 5.70
N VAL A 264 -2.29 11.25 6.43
CA VAL A 264 -3.12 11.00 7.61
C VAL A 264 -3.02 12.17 8.58
N GLY A 265 -4.15 12.45 9.23
CA GLY A 265 -4.31 13.50 10.22
C GLY A 265 -3.21 13.49 11.28
N SER A 266 -2.61 14.65 11.54
CA SER A 266 -1.51 14.79 12.52
C SER A 266 -1.87 14.35 13.95
N VAL A 267 -3.17 14.35 14.30
CA VAL A 267 -3.68 13.84 15.59
C VAL A 267 -3.58 12.32 15.72
N PHE A 268 -3.57 11.59 14.60
CA PHE A 268 -3.50 10.13 14.58
C PHE A 268 -2.07 9.62 14.44
N THR A 269 -1.23 10.36 13.71
CA THR A 269 0.16 9.98 13.41
C THR A 269 1.04 11.20 13.14
N GLY A 270 2.34 11.10 13.41
CA GLY A 270 3.31 12.19 13.21
C GLY A 270 3.75 12.40 11.75
N ASN A 271 3.10 11.77 10.76
CA ASN A 271 3.56 11.78 9.36
C ASN A 271 3.66 13.20 8.79
N TYR A 272 2.70 14.06 9.11
CA TYR A 272 2.68 15.45 8.67
C TYR A 272 3.93 16.21 9.13
N SER A 273 4.21 16.23 10.44
CA SER A 273 5.37 16.92 11.01
C SER A 273 6.69 16.39 10.46
N VAL A 274 6.79 15.06 10.29
CA VAL A 274 7.99 14.44 9.72
C VAL A 274 8.19 14.83 8.26
N ALA A 275 7.14 14.89 7.45
CA ALA A 275 7.23 15.34 6.06
C ALA A 275 7.63 16.82 5.96
N LEU A 276 7.08 17.68 6.82
CA LEU A 276 7.47 19.09 6.88
C LEU A 276 8.93 19.27 7.28
N GLU A 277 9.44 18.50 8.23
CA GLU A 277 10.85 18.55 8.63
C GLU A 277 11.76 18.07 7.50
N TRP A 278 11.41 16.94 6.87
CA TRP A 278 12.16 16.41 5.74
C TRP A 278 12.27 17.43 4.60
N LYS A 279 11.17 18.14 4.29
CA LYS A 279 11.13 19.17 3.23
C LYS A 279 12.11 20.33 3.47
N LYS A 280 12.30 20.77 4.72
CA LYS A 280 13.21 21.89 5.03
C LYS A 280 14.64 21.60 4.58
N GLU A 281 15.04 20.34 4.70
CA GLU A 281 16.39 19.88 4.37
C GLU A 281 16.53 19.43 2.90
N HIS A 282 15.49 18.81 2.33
CA HIS A 282 15.60 18.09 1.05
C HIS A 282 14.78 18.66 -0.12
N ASP A 283 13.91 19.65 0.13
CA ASP A 283 13.01 20.23 -0.89
C ASP A 283 13.01 21.77 -0.84
N PRO A 284 14.17 22.42 -1.09
CA PRO A 284 14.30 23.88 -1.05
C PRO A 284 13.44 24.60 -2.10
N GLU A 285 13.11 23.91 -3.19
CA GLU A 285 12.25 24.41 -4.28
C GLU A 285 10.75 24.28 -3.97
N ASN A 286 10.41 23.71 -2.81
CA ASN A 286 9.04 23.50 -2.35
C ASN A 286 8.16 22.79 -3.40
N ARG A 287 8.69 21.68 -3.94
CA ARG A 287 8.01 20.86 -4.95
C ARG A 287 7.02 19.86 -4.35
N MET A 288 7.18 19.50 -3.08
CA MET A 288 6.24 18.63 -2.36
C MET A 288 5.24 19.43 -1.53
N MET A 289 3.98 19.49 -1.92
CA MET A 289 2.90 20.08 -1.12
C MET A 289 2.34 19.05 -0.16
N VAL A 290 2.33 19.34 1.14
CA VAL A 290 1.78 18.43 2.16
C VAL A 290 0.49 19.03 2.73
N ILE A 291 -0.59 18.26 2.71
CA ILE A 291 -1.87 18.62 3.32
C ILE A 291 -2.11 17.66 4.48
N ASP A 292 -2.17 18.21 5.70
CA ASP A 292 -2.75 17.53 6.86
C ASP A 292 -4.26 17.41 6.62
N THR A 293 -4.71 16.19 6.32
CA THR A 293 -6.12 15.96 6.00
C THR A 293 -7.02 15.97 7.24
N GLY A 294 -6.43 15.87 8.44
CA GLY A 294 -7.20 15.62 9.68
C GLY A 294 -8.02 14.33 9.64
N ALA A 295 -7.74 13.42 8.69
CA ALA A 295 -8.50 12.22 8.42
C ALA A 295 -7.64 10.95 8.50
N ALA A 296 -8.30 9.82 8.62
CA ALA A 296 -7.75 8.47 8.47
C ALA A 296 -8.86 7.61 7.85
N SER A 297 -8.65 6.29 7.70
CA SER A 297 -9.70 5.37 7.24
C SER A 297 -10.29 5.80 5.88
N GLY A 298 -11.50 5.40 5.56
CA GLY A 298 -12.13 5.66 4.27
C GLY A 298 -12.25 7.15 3.94
N ARG A 299 -12.32 8.05 4.93
CA ARG A 299 -12.33 9.50 4.69
C ARG A 299 -11.08 9.95 3.94
N LEU A 300 -9.90 9.48 4.36
CA LEU A 300 -8.65 9.75 3.65
C LEU A 300 -8.66 9.09 2.26
N GLY A 301 -9.11 7.83 2.17
CA GLY A 301 -9.19 7.09 0.92
C GLY A 301 -10.05 7.78 -0.14
N VAL A 302 -11.25 8.22 0.23
CA VAL A 302 -12.17 8.96 -0.66
C VAL A 302 -11.56 10.28 -1.13
N MET A 303 -10.91 11.05 -0.25
CA MET A 303 -10.23 12.29 -0.63
C MET A 303 -9.15 12.04 -1.70
N VAL A 304 -8.34 11.00 -1.52
CA VAL A 304 -7.27 10.64 -2.46
C VAL A 304 -7.83 10.17 -3.79
N LEU A 305 -8.76 9.22 -3.78
CA LEU A 305 -9.34 8.65 -4.99
C LEU A 305 -10.09 9.70 -5.82
N ALA A 306 -10.84 10.58 -5.16
CA ALA A 306 -11.52 11.68 -5.81
C ALA A 306 -10.52 12.69 -6.39
N THR A 307 -9.46 13.04 -5.65
CA THR A 307 -8.42 13.98 -6.12
C THR A 307 -7.65 13.40 -7.31
N GLN A 308 -7.28 12.11 -7.26
CA GLN A 308 -6.61 11.44 -8.37
C GLN A 308 -7.49 11.38 -9.61
N SER A 309 -8.77 11.07 -9.45
CA SER A 309 -9.73 11.06 -10.56
C SER A 309 -9.90 12.46 -11.15
N PHE A 310 -9.92 13.50 -10.30
CA PHE A 310 -9.96 14.89 -10.75
C PHE A 310 -8.70 15.29 -11.52
N LEU A 311 -7.52 14.90 -11.04
CA LEU A 311 -6.25 15.14 -11.71
C LEU A 311 -6.19 14.49 -13.09
N VAL A 312 -6.55 13.20 -13.19
CA VAL A 312 -6.57 12.47 -14.46
C VAL A 312 -7.50 13.12 -15.48
N ARG A 313 -8.69 13.56 -15.02
CA ARG A 313 -9.69 14.20 -15.87
C ARG A 313 -9.27 15.60 -16.35
N THR A 314 -8.73 16.42 -15.46
CA THR A 314 -8.48 17.85 -15.74
C THR A 314 -7.07 18.13 -16.22
N LYS A 315 -6.10 17.31 -15.80
CA LYS A 315 -4.65 17.52 -15.98
C LYS A 315 -4.17 18.89 -15.50
N ASP A 316 -4.94 19.54 -14.62
CA ASP A 316 -4.67 20.87 -14.09
C ASP A 316 -4.22 20.77 -12.64
N MET A 317 -2.96 21.09 -12.40
CA MET A 317 -2.32 21.03 -11.09
C MET A 317 -3.00 21.95 -10.07
N ASN A 318 -3.24 23.21 -10.42
CA ASN A 318 -3.77 24.21 -9.49
C ASN A 318 -5.21 23.90 -9.11
N ARG A 319 -6.04 23.52 -10.09
CA ARG A 319 -7.42 23.09 -9.85
C ARG A 319 -7.46 21.80 -9.03
N THR A 320 -6.53 20.88 -9.24
CA THR A 320 -6.44 19.64 -8.44
C THR A 320 -6.10 19.94 -6.99
N ILE A 321 -5.13 20.82 -6.71
CA ILE A 321 -4.77 21.20 -5.34
C ILE A 321 -5.96 21.91 -4.65
N ALA A 322 -6.66 22.79 -5.36
CA ALA A 322 -7.86 23.44 -4.84
C ALA A 322 -8.97 22.42 -4.55
N PHE A 323 -9.20 21.47 -5.47
CA PHE A 323 -10.14 20.36 -5.28
C PHE A 323 -9.76 19.51 -4.06
N ALA A 324 -8.48 19.20 -3.87
CA ALA A 324 -8.03 18.40 -2.73
C ALA A 324 -8.35 19.08 -1.39
N ARG A 325 -8.11 20.40 -1.29
CA ARG A 325 -8.45 21.19 -0.08
C ARG A 325 -9.96 21.23 0.17
N ASP A 326 -10.74 21.37 -0.89
CA ASP A 326 -12.21 21.33 -0.82
C ASP A 326 -12.72 19.93 -0.41
N ALA A 327 -12.12 18.87 -0.97
CA ALA A 327 -12.42 17.49 -0.59
C ALA A 327 -12.11 17.23 0.90
N VAL A 328 -11.01 17.77 1.43
CA VAL A 328 -10.69 17.72 2.88
C VAL A 328 -11.82 18.32 3.73
N ALA A 329 -12.37 19.47 3.29
CA ALA A 329 -13.43 20.17 4.00
C ALA A 329 -14.80 19.47 3.92
N ARG A 330 -15.12 18.82 2.79
CA ARG A 330 -16.47 18.28 2.51
C ARG A 330 -16.63 16.77 2.68
N CYS A 331 -15.54 16.00 2.62
CA CYS A 331 -15.64 14.55 2.73
C CYS A 331 -16.00 14.16 4.17
N GLU A 332 -16.99 13.29 4.31
CA GLU A 332 -17.45 12.78 5.60
C GLU A 332 -17.20 11.28 5.71
N GLU A 333 -17.10 10.78 6.94
CA GLU A 333 -17.08 9.35 7.24
C GLU A 333 -17.76 9.06 8.57
N TYR A 334 -18.49 7.96 8.61
CA TYR A 334 -19.07 7.38 9.80
C TYR A 334 -18.59 5.94 9.95
N VAL A 335 -17.91 5.67 11.07
CA VAL A 335 -17.40 4.36 11.42
C VAL A 335 -18.23 3.77 12.55
N PHE A 336 -18.76 2.59 12.29
CA PHE A 336 -19.70 1.87 13.13
C PHE A 336 -18.98 0.71 13.82
N LEU A 337 -18.63 0.89 15.09
CA LEU A 337 -17.86 -0.08 15.86
C LEU A 337 -18.76 -1.15 16.47
N ASP A 338 -18.22 -2.35 16.66
CA ASP A 338 -18.89 -3.38 17.46
C ASP A 338 -18.74 -3.12 18.96
N LYS A 339 -17.51 -2.80 19.39
CA LYS A 339 -17.13 -2.54 20.79
C LYS A 339 -16.20 -1.33 20.88
N LEU A 340 -16.41 -0.47 21.88
CA LEU A 340 -15.54 0.69 22.10
C LEU A 340 -14.14 0.33 22.63
N GLN A 341 -14.02 -0.82 23.31
CA GLN A 341 -12.83 -1.17 24.09
C GLN A 341 -11.51 -1.02 23.31
N TYR A 342 -11.52 -1.36 22.01
CA TYR A 342 -10.34 -1.25 21.14
C TYR A 342 -9.93 0.22 20.93
N LEU A 343 -10.91 1.09 20.67
CA LEU A 343 -10.66 2.51 20.40
C LEU A 343 -10.23 3.26 21.65
N ALA A 344 -10.80 2.89 22.80
CA ALA A 344 -10.40 3.41 24.10
C ALA A 344 -8.96 3.00 24.46
N ALA A 345 -8.59 1.73 24.21
CA ALA A 345 -7.23 1.24 24.45
C ALA A 345 -6.20 1.89 23.51
N GLY A 346 -6.61 2.27 22.30
CA GLY A 346 -5.77 2.94 21.32
C GLY A 346 -5.37 4.37 21.72
N GLY A 347 -6.14 5.10 22.54
CA GLY A 347 -5.79 6.49 22.93
C GLY A 347 -5.92 7.52 21.79
N ARG A 348 -6.61 7.17 20.69
CA ARG A 348 -6.88 8.04 19.52
C ARG A 348 -8.24 8.76 19.61
N LEU A 349 -8.91 8.67 20.75
CA LEU A 349 -10.16 9.36 21.05
C LEU A 349 -9.92 10.86 21.29
N SER A 350 -10.82 11.71 20.79
CA SER A 350 -10.73 13.13 21.12
C SER A 350 -10.92 13.33 22.63
N LYS A 351 -10.15 14.26 23.23
CA LYS A 351 -10.22 14.55 24.68
C LYS A 351 -11.60 15.09 25.12
N THR A 352 -12.39 15.60 24.18
CA THR A 352 -13.75 16.11 24.36
C THR A 352 -14.82 15.03 24.18
N SER A 353 -14.46 13.85 23.68
CA SER A 353 -15.39 12.73 23.47
C SER A 353 -15.65 11.97 24.77
N ALA A 354 -16.70 12.37 25.48
CA ALA A 354 -17.22 11.66 26.64
C ALA A 354 -17.84 10.30 26.25
N PHE A 355 -17.12 9.22 26.52
CA PHE A 355 -17.65 7.85 26.53
C PHE A 355 -17.76 7.36 27.98
N PHE A 356 -18.66 7.98 28.75
CA PHE A 356 -18.96 7.53 30.11
C PHE A 356 -19.75 6.21 30.09
N GLY A 357 -19.60 5.43 31.17
CA GLY A 357 -20.06 4.05 31.35
C GLY A 357 -21.51 3.74 30.95
N ASP A 358 -21.76 2.44 30.77
CA ASP A 358 -22.94 1.77 30.17
C ASP A 358 -22.94 1.49 28.66
N MET A 359 -21.79 1.61 27.98
CA MET A 359 -21.69 1.23 26.56
C MET A 359 -21.43 -0.26 26.30
N LEU A 360 -21.53 -1.14 27.31
CA LEU A 360 -21.39 -2.59 27.15
C LEU A 360 -22.43 -3.22 26.21
N LYS A 361 -23.59 -2.57 26.03
CA LYS A 361 -24.70 -3.06 25.18
C LYS A 361 -24.99 -2.17 23.96
N MET A 362 -24.20 -1.12 23.75
CA MET A 362 -24.42 -0.13 22.70
C MET A 362 -23.24 -0.14 21.73
N LYS A 363 -23.55 0.06 20.45
CA LYS A 363 -22.57 0.13 19.36
C LYS A 363 -22.20 1.59 19.09
N PRO A 364 -20.93 1.99 19.29
CA PRO A 364 -20.51 3.38 19.06
C PRO A 364 -20.49 3.70 17.57
N VAL A 365 -20.75 4.97 17.25
CA VAL A 365 -20.51 5.54 15.92
C VAL A 365 -19.55 6.71 16.08
N VAL A 366 -18.46 6.69 15.33
CA VAL A 366 -17.41 7.71 15.39
C VAL A 366 -17.09 8.25 14.00
N SER A 367 -16.37 9.37 13.94
CA SER A 367 -15.85 9.95 12.70
C SER A 367 -14.42 10.44 12.96
N PRO A 368 -13.44 10.16 12.07
CA PRO A 368 -12.12 10.75 12.19
C PRO A 368 -12.18 12.25 11.88
N GLN A 369 -11.70 13.07 12.80
CA GLN A 369 -11.70 14.53 12.72
C GLN A 369 -10.30 15.09 13.06
N PRO A 370 -10.00 16.36 12.72
CA PRO A 370 -8.72 16.98 13.03
C PRO A 370 -8.34 16.99 14.52
N ASP A 371 -9.30 16.86 15.44
CA ASP A 371 -9.10 16.80 16.89
C ASP A 371 -9.13 15.36 17.47
N GLY A 372 -9.21 14.34 16.60
CA GLY A 372 -9.20 12.92 16.95
C GLY A 372 -10.48 12.19 16.52
N ALA A 373 -10.64 10.94 16.95
CA ALA A 373 -11.89 10.22 16.71
C ALA A 373 -13.02 10.82 17.55
N LYS A 374 -13.99 11.43 16.88
CA LYS A 374 -15.13 12.12 17.51
C LYS A 374 -16.35 11.22 17.57
N LYS A 375 -17.02 11.19 18.72
CA LYS A 375 -18.31 10.50 18.89
C LYS A 375 -19.40 11.16 18.03
N MET A 376 -19.98 10.40 17.11
CA MET A 376 -21.10 10.84 16.26
C MET A 376 -22.45 10.33 16.75
N GLY A 377 -22.45 9.27 17.56
CA GLY A 377 -23.67 8.70 18.13
C GLY A 377 -23.43 7.35 18.79
N VAL A 378 -24.52 6.75 19.25
CA VAL A 378 -24.56 5.37 19.75
C VAL A 378 -25.85 4.73 19.27
N VAL A 379 -25.79 3.47 18.90
CA VAL A 379 -26.95 2.69 18.45
C VAL A 379 -27.02 1.34 19.16
N ARG A 380 -28.14 0.63 19.09
CA ARG A 380 -28.35 -0.63 19.84
C ARG A 380 -28.11 -1.87 19.00
N SER A 381 -28.45 -1.81 17.72
CA SER A 381 -28.42 -2.95 16.82
C SER A 381 -27.70 -2.64 15.50
N ARG A 382 -27.42 -3.68 14.72
CA ARG A 382 -26.88 -3.53 13.36
C ARG A 382 -27.91 -2.86 12.42
N ALA A 383 -29.19 -3.14 12.60
CA ALA A 383 -30.26 -2.47 11.84
C ALA A 383 -30.27 -0.96 12.10
N ASP A 384 -30.04 -0.55 13.35
CA ASP A 384 -29.91 0.88 13.70
C ASP A 384 -28.64 1.51 13.12
N GLN A 385 -27.53 0.78 13.03
CA GLN A 385 -26.32 1.25 12.33
C GLN A 385 -26.61 1.52 10.85
N ILE A 386 -27.28 0.58 10.18
CA ILE A 386 -27.68 0.72 8.77
C ILE A 386 -28.61 1.92 8.60
N LYS A 387 -29.64 2.05 9.44
CA LYS A 387 -30.56 3.19 9.41
C LYS A 387 -29.80 4.51 9.57
N MET A 388 -28.92 4.60 10.56
CA MET A 388 -28.11 5.80 10.78
C MET A 388 -27.20 6.10 9.58
N ALA A 389 -26.58 5.10 8.95
CA ALA A 389 -25.77 5.30 7.75
C ALA A 389 -26.60 5.89 6.60
N LEU A 390 -27.81 5.37 6.36
CA LEU A 390 -28.74 5.90 5.36
C LEU A 390 -29.15 7.34 5.68
N ASP A 391 -29.52 7.62 6.94
CA ASP A 391 -29.89 8.97 7.39
C ASP A 391 -28.74 9.97 7.17
N LYS A 392 -27.49 9.54 7.38
CA LYS A 392 -26.28 10.37 7.15
C LYS A 392 -26.00 10.63 5.68
N LEU A 393 -26.11 9.61 4.83
CA LEU A 393 -25.98 9.79 3.38
C LEU A 393 -27.07 10.74 2.86
N ALA A 394 -28.32 10.55 3.27
CA ALA A 394 -29.46 11.36 2.82
C ALA A 394 -29.40 12.82 3.28
N ALA A 395 -28.66 13.11 4.36
CA ALA A 395 -28.44 14.48 4.83
C ALA A 395 -27.52 15.30 3.89
N VAL A 396 -26.71 14.64 3.06
CA VAL A 396 -25.70 15.29 2.21
C VAL A 396 -25.90 15.01 0.72
N LEU A 397 -26.43 13.83 0.37
CA LEU A 397 -26.58 13.36 -1.01
C LEU A 397 -28.05 13.24 -1.40
N ALA A 398 -28.40 13.83 -2.54
CA ALA A 398 -29.63 13.53 -3.26
C ALA A 398 -29.47 12.26 -4.12
N PRO A 399 -30.56 11.55 -4.49
CA PRO A 399 -30.48 10.33 -5.31
C PRO A 399 -29.73 10.49 -6.64
N ASP A 400 -29.87 11.66 -7.27
CA ASP A 400 -29.26 11.97 -8.58
C ASP A 400 -27.88 12.65 -8.48
N ASP A 401 -27.34 12.82 -7.28
CA ASP A 401 -26.00 13.37 -7.10
C ASP A 401 -24.94 12.38 -7.60
N SER A 402 -23.91 12.92 -8.25
CA SER A 402 -22.66 12.20 -8.45
C SER A 402 -21.87 12.22 -7.15
N ALA A 403 -21.43 11.06 -6.68
CA ALA A 403 -20.68 10.91 -5.44
C ALA A 403 -19.72 9.73 -5.52
N LEU A 404 -18.65 9.80 -4.74
CA LEU A 404 -17.82 8.64 -4.42
C LEU A 404 -18.20 8.20 -3.01
N ILE A 405 -18.65 6.94 -2.87
CA ILE A 405 -18.99 6.31 -1.60
C ILE A 405 -18.06 5.11 -1.41
N MET A 406 -17.23 5.15 -0.37
CA MET A 406 -16.42 4.02 0.07
C MET A 406 -17.10 3.35 1.26
N LEU A 407 -17.36 2.05 1.09
CA LEU A 407 -17.84 1.18 2.15
C LEU A 407 -16.68 0.33 2.64
N GLU A 408 -16.48 0.31 3.95
CA GLU A 408 -15.36 -0.38 4.58
C GLU A 408 -15.86 -1.54 5.43
N TYR A 409 -15.16 -2.66 5.41
CA TYR A 409 -15.49 -3.83 6.22
C TYR A 409 -14.27 -4.37 6.98
N SER A 410 -14.51 -4.96 8.14
CA SER A 410 -13.49 -5.68 8.91
C SER A 410 -13.58 -7.19 8.61
N ASP A 411 -14.26 -7.93 9.47
CA ASP A 411 -14.56 -9.37 9.36
C ASP A 411 -16.05 -9.62 9.01
N ASN A 412 -16.70 -8.63 8.38
CA ASN A 412 -18.15 -8.56 8.16
C ASN A 412 -18.52 -8.16 6.71
N ILE A 413 -17.78 -8.69 5.73
CA ILE A 413 -17.91 -8.32 4.32
C ILE A 413 -19.32 -8.61 3.76
N GLU A 414 -19.96 -9.71 4.17
CA GLU A 414 -21.28 -10.10 3.68
C GLU A 414 -22.33 -9.05 4.08
N GLN A 415 -22.28 -8.57 5.32
CA GLN A 415 -23.22 -7.57 5.82
C GLN A 415 -23.03 -6.21 5.14
N VAL A 416 -21.78 -5.79 4.92
CA VAL A 416 -21.48 -4.53 4.22
C VAL A 416 -21.83 -4.64 2.73
N SER A 417 -21.66 -5.82 2.14
CA SER A 417 -22.09 -6.10 0.75
C SER A 417 -23.61 -6.00 0.58
N GLU A 418 -24.40 -6.39 1.58
CA GLU A 418 -25.84 -6.20 1.53
C GLU A 418 -26.23 -4.72 1.65
N PHE A 419 -25.56 -3.97 2.53
CA PHE A 419 -25.73 -2.51 2.60
C PHE A 419 -25.37 -1.82 1.28
N ARG A 420 -24.31 -2.27 0.60
CA ARG A 420 -23.91 -1.76 -0.72
C ARG A 420 -25.05 -1.84 -1.73
N LYS A 421 -25.79 -2.97 -1.77
CA LYS A 421 -26.94 -3.11 -2.68
C LYS A 421 -28.05 -2.10 -2.38
N GLN A 422 -28.27 -1.79 -1.10
CA GLN A 422 -29.26 -0.78 -0.70
C GLN A 422 -28.80 0.63 -1.11
N ALA A 423 -27.54 0.98 -0.82
CA ALA A 423 -26.96 2.26 -1.21
C ALA A 423 -26.95 2.45 -2.74
N GLN A 424 -26.64 1.41 -3.51
CA GLN A 424 -26.62 1.47 -4.98
C GLN A 424 -28.01 1.75 -5.57
N LYS A 425 -29.08 1.24 -4.95
CA LYS A 425 -30.47 1.53 -5.37
C LYS A 425 -30.87 2.98 -5.07
N LEU A 426 -30.38 3.54 -3.96
CA LEU A 426 -30.71 4.90 -3.53
C LEU A 426 -29.91 5.96 -4.27
N TYR A 427 -28.66 5.65 -4.65
CA TYR A 427 -27.72 6.56 -5.30
C TYR A 427 -27.18 5.95 -6.60
N PRO A 428 -28.02 5.82 -7.65
CA PRO A 428 -27.62 5.15 -8.89
C PRO A 428 -26.48 5.84 -9.64
N ARG A 429 -26.25 7.15 -9.40
CA ARG A 429 -25.13 7.92 -10.00
C ARG A 429 -23.86 7.93 -9.15
N ALA A 430 -23.89 7.37 -7.94
CA ALA A 430 -22.70 7.27 -7.10
C ALA A 430 -21.80 6.09 -7.54
N GLU A 431 -20.49 6.33 -7.58
CA GLU A 431 -19.49 5.27 -7.58
C GLU A 431 -19.41 4.69 -6.17
N ILE A 432 -19.87 3.45 -5.99
CA ILE A 432 -19.82 2.77 -4.69
C ILE A 432 -18.78 1.66 -4.70
N ILE A 433 -17.69 1.89 -3.96
CA ILE A 433 -16.59 0.93 -3.79
C ILE A 433 -16.68 0.25 -2.42
N LEU A 434 -16.22 -0.99 -2.37
CA LEU A 434 -16.16 -1.81 -1.16
C LEU A 434 -14.69 -2.15 -0.91
N GLN A 435 -14.16 -1.80 0.25
CA GLN A 435 -12.76 -1.97 0.62
C GLN A 435 -12.64 -2.64 2.01
N PRO A 436 -11.60 -3.44 2.26
CA PRO A 436 -11.25 -3.75 3.64
C PRO A 436 -10.92 -2.45 4.37
N LEU A 437 -11.36 -2.34 5.61
CA LEU A 437 -10.95 -1.28 6.53
C LEU A 437 -9.42 -1.33 6.64
N SER A 438 -8.77 -0.16 6.55
CA SER A 438 -7.36 0.04 6.93
C SER A 438 -7.06 -0.78 8.17
N LEU A 439 -6.08 -1.67 8.10
CA LEU A 439 -5.83 -2.60 9.19
C LEU A 439 -5.18 -1.88 10.36
N THR A 440 -4.45 -0.80 10.11
CA THR A 440 -3.98 0.08 11.18
C THR A 440 -5.15 0.78 11.89
N SER A 441 -6.19 1.21 11.18
CA SER A 441 -7.46 1.66 11.79
C SER A 441 -8.16 0.51 12.51
N GLY A 442 -8.23 -0.66 11.89
CA GLY A 442 -8.84 -1.88 12.42
C GLY A 442 -8.19 -2.35 13.72
N ALA A 443 -6.88 -2.19 13.88
CA ALA A 443 -6.16 -2.45 15.13
C ALA A 443 -6.66 -1.59 16.30
N HIS A 444 -7.10 -0.36 16.01
CA HIS A 444 -7.69 0.55 17.00
C HIS A 444 -9.21 0.44 17.09
N MET A 445 -9.92 -0.12 16.11
CA MET A 445 -11.39 -0.13 16.09
C MET A 445 -11.99 -1.52 16.41
N GLY A 446 -11.24 -2.58 16.13
CA GLY A 446 -11.60 -3.97 16.43
C GLY A 446 -12.50 -4.66 15.40
N PRO A 447 -12.70 -5.98 15.57
CA PRO A 447 -13.58 -6.80 14.73
C PRO A 447 -15.03 -6.31 14.78
N GLY A 448 -15.80 -6.61 13.74
CA GLY A 448 -17.19 -6.22 13.55
C GLY A 448 -17.39 -4.76 13.13
N THR A 449 -16.31 -3.98 13.04
CA THR A 449 -16.32 -2.58 12.58
C THR A 449 -16.64 -2.50 11.08
N TRP A 450 -17.34 -1.45 10.66
CA TRP A 450 -17.52 -1.10 9.25
C TRP A 450 -17.67 0.42 9.11
N GLY A 451 -17.45 0.94 7.90
CA GLY A 451 -17.43 2.38 7.65
C GLY A 451 -18.21 2.77 6.39
N VAL A 452 -18.67 4.02 6.36
CA VAL A 452 -19.20 4.69 5.18
C VAL A 452 -18.53 6.05 5.08
N ALA A 453 -17.60 6.18 4.14
CA ALA A 453 -17.00 7.45 3.75
C ALA A 453 -17.57 7.92 2.42
N PHE A 454 -17.81 9.22 2.28
CA PHE A 454 -18.42 9.74 1.07
C PHE A 454 -18.07 11.19 0.77
N LEU A 455 -18.05 11.52 -0.51
CA LEU A 455 -17.84 12.85 -1.04
C LEU A 455 -18.74 13.06 -2.25
N ARG A 456 -19.57 14.12 -2.21
CA ARG A 456 -20.30 14.58 -3.40
C ARG A 456 -19.31 15.15 -4.42
N ILE A 457 -19.37 14.64 -5.64
CA ILE A 457 -18.55 15.09 -6.77
C ILE A 457 -19.38 16.10 -7.56
N GLU A 458 -19.04 17.38 -7.43
CA GLU A 458 -19.71 18.42 -8.21
C GLU A 458 -19.25 18.32 -9.68
N GLU A 459 -20.17 17.97 -10.57
CA GLU A 459 -20.02 18.19 -12.01
C GLU A 459 -20.20 19.69 -12.30
N LYS A 460 -19.29 20.55 -11.84
CA LYS A 460 -19.24 21.90 -12.40
C LYS A 460 -18.78 21.77 -13.84
N SER A 461 -19.62 22.23 -14.77
CA SER A 461 -19.33 22.33 -16.19
C SER A 461 -17.90 22.85 -16.38
N VAL A 462 -17.09 22.08 -17.10
CA VAL A 462 -15.70 22.43 -17.38
C VAL A 462 -15.61 23.67 -18.29
N ASP A 463 -16.73 24.16 -18.80
CA ASP A 463 -16.83 25.40 -19.57
C ASP A 463 -17.46 26.52 -18.74
N GLY A 464 -16.71 27.60 -18.52
CA GLY A 464 -17.21 28.84 -17.95
C GLY A 464 -16.14 29.71 -17.31
N GLY A 465 -15.41 30.47 -18.12
CA GLY A 465 -14.50 31.55 -17.68
C GLY A 465 -13.31 31.74 -18.59
#